data_AF-Q398F1-F1
#
_entry.id   AF-Q398F1-F1
#
_cell.length_a   1.000
_cell.length_b   1.000
_cell.length_c   1.000
_cell.angle_alpha   90.00
_cell.angle_beta   90.00
_cell.angle_gamma   90.00
#
_symmetry.space_group_name_H-M   'P 1'
#
loop_
_entity.id
_entity.type
_entity.pdbx_description
1 polymer ?
#
loop_
_entity_poly.entity_id
_entity_poly.type
_entity_poly.pdbx_seq_one_letter_code
_entity_poly.pdbx_strand_id
1 'polypeptide(L)'
;MQLHYGPAACGLFCARDERANIMTLSELTTPTWWLTAVAGAVVLKVLSDYTKVGIEKAISKGLSAWSSRSKTARDRFDTTVNALRSSGELREDYFQREIRVRSLATQALTLSVLCAVFFVVLYLLFIAPHLDEWNKMPSDKLSWLLHDSDKLTTLGLLIVYAVITVISVSTAIGGVLKGEYMGRALHIANKSLLKRNNESEQTEEQTEN
;
A
#
# COMPACT_ATOMS: atom_id res chain seq x y z
N MET A 1 30.48 43.34 76.13
CA MET A 1 30.13 42.82 77.47
C MET A 1 29.30 41.56 77.26
N GLN A 2 29.75 40.47 77.90
CA GLN A 2 29.14 39.14 78.18
C GLN A 2 27.62 38.95 77.97
N LEU A 3 27.02 37.76 77.85
CA LEU A 3 27.30 36.33 77.54
C LEU A 3 25.88 35.69 77.62
N HIS A 4 25.54 34.74 76.73
CA HIS A 4 24.69 33.53 76.94
C HIS A 4 23.20 33.65 77.43
N TYR A 5 22.24 32.71 77.29
CA TYR A 5 22.11 31.26 76.94
C TYR A 5 20.69 31.01 76.32
N GLY A 6 20.50 29.96 75.49
CA GLY A 6 19.19 29.47 74.92
C GLY A 6 18.37 28.58 75.88
N PRO A 7 17.59 27.53 75.46
CA PRO A 7 17.06 27.11 74.15
C PRO A 7 15.57 26.57 74.18
N ALA A 8 15.16 25.82 73.13
CA ALA A 8 13.95 24.96 72.93
C ALA A 8 12.69 25.64 72.33
N ALA A 9 11.84 25.05 71.48
CA ALA A 9 11.80 23.89 70.56
C ALA A 9 10.43 23.96 69.83
N CYS A 10 10.24 23.21 68.72
CA CYS A 10 8.97 22.96 67.97
C CYS A 10 8.36 24.15 67.22
N GLY A 11 7.95 24.10 65.94
CA GLY A 11 7.74 23.06 64.92
C GLY A 11 6.81 23.74 63.89
N LEU A 12 7.00 23.61 62.56
CA LEU A 12 6.14 22.85 61.64
C LEU A 12 6.18 23.59 60.27
N PHE A 13 6.16 22.85 59.15
CA PHE A 13 6.01 23.30 57.74
C PHE A 13 7.16 24.11 57.12
N CYS A 14 7.88 23.70 56.06
CA CYS A 14 7.59 22.78 54.96
C CYS A 14 8.83 21.96 54.60
N ALA A 15 8.77 20.64 54.84
CA ALA A 15 9.66 19.68 54.22
C ALA A 15 9.17 19.40 52.79
N ARG A 16 10.12 19.47 51.87
CA ARG A 16 10.08 19.08 50.46
C ARG A 16 9.86 17.56 50.38
N ASP A 17 8.63 17.11 50.08
CA ASP A 17 8.33 15.68 49.92
C ASP A 17 8.60 15.26 48.48
N GLU A 18 9.74 14.60 48.30
CA GLU A 18 10.21 13.98 47.07
C GLU A 18 9.83 12.49 47.13
N ARG A 19 8.53 12.19 46.97
CA ARG A 19 8.04 10.81 46.77
C ARG A 19 8.19 10.40 45.31
N ALA A 20 9.42 10.11 44.92
CA ALA A 20 9.66 9.16 43.85
C ALA A 20 9.18 7.78 44.31
N ASN A 21 8.22 7.21 43.59
CA ASN A 21 7.79 5.81 43.71
C ASN A 21 8.99 4.90 43.42
N ILE A 22 9.70 4.49 44.47
CA ILE A 22 10.61 3.35 44.43
C ILE A 22 9.72 2.10 44.47
N MET A 23 9.26 1.65 43.30
CA MET A 23 8.79 0.28 43.13
C MET A 23 9.97 -0.63 43.47
N THR A 24 9.87 -1.29 44.61
CA THR A 24 10.88 -2.15 45.21
C THR A 24 11.14 -3.38 44.34
N LEU A 25 12.41 -3.63 44.03
CA LEU A 25 12.95 -4.81 43.33
C LEU A 25 12.54 -6.17 43.92
N SER A 26 11.92 -6.21 45.10
CA SER A 26 11.48 -7.41 45.80
C SER A 26 10.23 -8.07 45.20
N GLU A 27 9.45 -7.39 44.36
CA GLU A 27 8.30 -8.01 43.68
C GLU A 27 8.64 -8.69 42.33
N LEU A 28 9.84 -8.45 41.78
CA LEU A 28 10.29 -9.13 40.54
C LEU A 28 10.87 -10.54 40.77
N THR A 29 11.03 -10.98 42.02
CA THR A 29 11.58 -12.29 42.37
C THR A 29 10.54 -13.29 42.90
N THR A 30 9.26 -13.02 42.67
CA THR A 30 8.19 -13.97 42.98
C THR A 30 8.19 -15.10 41.93
N PRO A 31 8.17 -16.41 42.32
CA PRO A 31 8.19 -17.56 41.39
C PRO A 31 7.12 -17.51 40.29
N THR A 32 6.03 -16.78 40.56
CA THR A 32 4.90 -16.53 39.67
C THR A 32 5.30 -15.80 38.38
N TRP A 33 6.30 -14.89 38.41
CA TRP A 33 6.80 -14.18 37.22
C TRP A 33 7.48 -15.12 36.23
N TRP A 34 8.29 -16.07 36.72
CA TRP A 34 8.96 -17.04 35.87
C TRP A 34 7.95 -18.02 35.24
N LEU A 35 6.93 -18.42 35.99
CA LEU A 35 5.86 -19.27 35.48
C LEU A 35 5.02 -18.58 34.39
N THR A 36 4.69 -17.30 34.53
CA THR A 36 3.96 -16.56 33.49
C THR A 36 4.82 -16.28 32.26
N ALA A 37 6.12 -16.02 32.44
CA ALA A 37 7.07 -15.86 31.33
C ALA A 37 7.26 -17.17 30.54
N VAL A 38 7.42 -18.32 31.22
CA VAL A 38 7.54 -19.63 30.59
C VAL A 38 6.23 -20.05 29.92
N ALA A 39 5.09 -19.86 30.59
CA ALA A 39 3.78 -20.13 29.99
C ALA A 39 3.52 -19.24 28.77
N GLY A 40 3.86 -17.95 28.84
CA GLY A 40 3.78 -17.01 27.72
C GLY A 40 4.67 -17.41 26.54
N ALA A 41 5.90 -17.86 26.81
CA ALA A 41 6.81 -18.36 25.77
C ALA A 41 6.30 -19.64 25.10
N VAL A 42 5.70 -20.56 25.86
CA VAL A 42 5.08 -21.79 25.31
C VAL A 42 3.86 -21.44 24.45
N VAL A 43 2.99 -20.53 24.92
CA VAL A 43 1.82 -20.07 24.15
C VAL A 43 2.25 -19.35 22.87
N LEU A 44 3.26 -18.48 22.93
CA LEU A 44 3.82 -17.81 21.74
C LEU A 44 4.44 -18.79 20.76
N LYS A 45 5.11 -19.85 21.24
CA LYS A 45 5.67 -20.89 20.40
C LYS A 45 4.59 -21.71 19.70
N VAL A 46 3.55 -22.11 20.44
CA VAL A 46 2.37 -22.78 19.87
C VAL A 46 1.68 -21.88 18.84
N LEU A 47 1.47 -20.59 19.15
CA LEU A 47 0.91 -19.63 18.18
C LEU A 47 1.80 -19.47 16.93
N SER A 48 3.12 -19.45 17.10
CA SER A 48 4.09 -19.36 16.00
C SER A 48 4.05 -20.59 15.11
N ASP A 49 3.97 -21.79 15.70
CA ASP A 49 3.89 -23.03 14.94
C ASP A 49 2.55 -23.16 14.21
N TYR A 50 1.44 -22.73 14.82
CA TYR A 50 0.13 -22.69 14.15
C TYR A 50 0.05 -21.63 13.03
N THR A 51 0.66 -20.45 13.22
CA THR A 51 0.72 -19.43 12.16
C THR A 51 1.62 -19.85 11.01
N LYS A 52 2.76 -20.50 11.27
CA LYS A 52 3.63 -21.03 10.20
C LYS A 52 2.90 -22.03 9.30
N VAL A 53 2.18 -23.00 9.89
CA VAL A 53 1.43 -24.00 9.11
C VAL A 53 0.28 -23.36 8.32
N GLY A 54 -0.40 -22.36 8.88
CA GLY A 54 -1.44 -21.60 8.18
C GLY A 54 -0.89 -20.76 7.03
N ILE A 55 0.23 -20.06 7.26
CA ILE A 55 0.91 -19.21 6.29
C ILE A 55 1.50 -20.05 5.16
N GLU A 56 2.16 -21.17 5.43
CA GLU A 56 2.70 -22.07 4.40
C GLU A 56 1.59 -22.65 3.51
N LYS A 57 0.43 -23.01 4.08
CA LYS A 57 -0.75 -23.44 3.30
C LYS A 57 -1.36 -22.30 2.48
N ALA A 58 -1.41 -21.09 3.00
CA ALA A 58 -1.91 -19.93 2.26
C ALA A 58 -0.95 -19.53 1.13
N ILE A 59 0.35 -19.55 1.39
CA ILE A 59 1.41 -19.26 0.40
C ILE A 59 1.43 -20.33 -0.68
N SER A 60 1.40 -21.62 -0.34
CA SER A 60 1.40 -22.68 -1.35
C SER A 60 0.16 -22.64 -2.25
N LYS A 61 -1.03 -22.39 -1.69
CA LYS A 61 -2.26 -22.17 -2.48
C LYS A 61 -2.20 -20.90 -3.32
N GLY A 62 -1.63 -19.82 -2.77
CA GLY A 62 -1.43 -18.57 -3.47
C GLY A 62 -0.47 -18.71 -4.65
N LEU A 63 0.67 -19.39 -4.43
CA LEU A 63 1.68 -19.68 -5.44
C LEU A 63 1.15 -20.65 -6.51
N SER A 64 0.38 -21.68 -6.14
CA SER A 64 -0.21 -22.59 -7.14
C SER A 64 -1.26 -21.89 -7.99
N ALA A 65 -2.10 -21.05 -7.38
CA ALA A 65 -3.08 -20.24 -8.10
C ALA A 65 -2.41 -19.19 -8.99
N TRP A 66 -1.33 -18.56 -8.51
CA TRP A 66 -0.55 -17.60 -9.27
C TRP A 66 0.20 -18.25 -10.44
N SER A 67 0.82 -19.41 -10.22
CA SER A 67 1.47 -20.22 -11.25
C SER A 67 0.49 -20.64 -12.34
N SER A 68 -0.69 -21.15 -11.96
CA SER A 68 -1.76 -21.49 -12.91
C SER A 68 -2.20 -20.27 -13.72
N ARG A 69 -2.47 -19.13 -13.07
CA ARG A 69 -2.82 -17.87 -13.76
C ARG A 69 -1.71 -17.38 -14.68
N SER A 70 -0.44 -17.53 -14.28
CA SER A 70 0.72 -17.13 -15.09
C SER A 70 0.84 -18.01 -16.34
N LYS A 71 0.64 -19.33 -16.21
CA LYS A 71 0.64 -20.24 -17.34
C LYS A 71 -0.49 -19.92 -18.31
N THR A 72 -1.72 -19.76 -17.83
CA THR A 72 -2.86 -19.34 -18.67
C THR A 72 -2.62 -17.98 -19.34
N ALA A 73 -1.96 -17.04 -18.67
CA ALA A 73 -1.60 -15.75 -19.26
C ALA A 73 -0.58 -15.91 -20.41
N ARG A 74 0.42 -16.79 -20.24
CA ARG A 74 1.38 -17.12 -21.31
C ARG A 74 0.72 -17.83 -22.48
N ASP A 75 -0.14 -18.81 -22.22
CA ASP A 75 -0.88 -19.52 -23.28
C ASP A 75 -1.76 -18.54 -24.09
N ARG A 76 -2.40 -17.58 -23.40
CA ARG A 76 -3.15 -16.48 -24.05
C ARG A 76 -2.25 -15.54 -24.84
N PHE A 77 -1.04 -15.27 -24.37
CA PHE A 77 -0.05 -14.48 -25.11
C PHE A 77 0.32 -15.17 -26.41
N ASP A 78 0.71 -16.43 -26.33
CA ASP A 78 1.20 -17.19 -27.48
C ASP A 78 0.11 -17.40 -28.53
N THR A 79 -1.12 -17.69 -28.10
CA THR A 79 -2.29 -17.76 -29.00
C THR A 79 -2.55 -16.42 -29.70
N THR A 80 -2.46 -15.30 -28.97
CA THR A 80 -2.64 -13.96 -29.55
C THR A 80 -1.53 -13.65 -30.56
N VAL A 81 -0.27 -13.93 -30.24
CA VAL A 81 0.88 -13.72 -31.14
C VAL A 81 0.73 -14.57 -32.41
N ASN A 82 0.29 -15.82 -32.27
CA ASN A 82 0.07 -16.69 -33.43
C ASN A 82 -1.08 -16.20 -34.32
N ALA A 83 -2.17 -15.68 -33.75
CA ALA A 83 -3.26 -15.06 -34.51
C ALA A 83 -2.82 -13.76 -35.22
N LEU A 84 -1.99 -12.94 -34.58
CA LEU A 84 -1.40 -11.74 -35.18
C LEU A 84 -0.45 -12.06 -36.33
N ARG A 85 0.21 -13.23 -36.31
CA ARG A 85 1.09 -13.67 -37.40
C ARG A 85 0.34 -14.11 -38.65
N SER A 86 -0.90 -14.59 -38.52
CA SER A 86 -1.65 -15.15 -39.66
C SER A 86 -2.36 -14.10 -40.51
N SER A 87 -2.67 -12.91 -39.97
CA SER A 87 -3.42 -11.88 -40.69
C SER A 87 -2.83 -10.49 -40.49
N GLY A 88 -2.69 -9.75 -41.59
CA GLY A 88 -2.35 -8.32 -41.57
C GLY A 88 -3.46 -7.45 -41.00
N GLU A 89 -4.71 -7.74 -41.34
CA GLU A 89 -5.88 -6.98 -40.87
C GLU A 89 -6.04 -7.06 -39.35
N LEU A 90 -5.82 -8.25 -38.77
CA LEU A 90 -5.88 -8.42 -37.31
C LEU A 90 -4.81 -7.62 -36.58
N ARG A 91 -3.63 -7.41 -37.19
CA ARG A 91 -2.57 -6.58 -36.59
C ARG A 91 -2.98 -5.11 -36.53
N GLU A 92 -3.64 -4.60 -37.57
CA GLU A 92 -4.09 -3.21 -37.62
C GLU A 92 -5.21 -2.95 -36.61
N ASP A 93 -6.25 -3.79 -36.55
CA ASP A 93 -7.31 -3.65 -35.52
C ASP A 93 -6.72 -3.76 -34.10
N TYR A 94 -5.79 -4.69 -33.89
CA TYR A 94 -5.14 -4.84 -32.59
C TYR A 94 -4.30 -3.61 -32.21
N PHE A 95 -3.59 -3.02 -33.18
CA PHE A 95 -2.82 -1.79 -32.98
C PHE A 95 -3.73 -0.59 -32.65
N GLN A 96 -4.86 -0.44 -33.34
CA GLN A 96 -5.82 0.61 -33.04
C GLN A 96 -6.41 0.46 -31.63
N ARG A 97 -6.70 -0.79 -31.21
CA ARG A 97 -7.14 -1.08 -29.84
C ARG A 97 -6.05 -0.77 -28.81
N GLU A 98 -4.79 -1.11 -29.10
CA GLU A 98 -3.66 -0.77 -28.25
C GLU A 98 -3.54 0.74 -28.05
N ILE A 99 -3.60 1.52 -29.13
CA ILE A 99 -3.57 2.99 -29.07
C ILE A 99 -4.72 3.51 -28.21
N ARG A 100 -5.95 3.01 -28.41
CA ARG A 100 -7.12 3.42 -27.64
C ARG A 100 -6.97 3.12 -26.15
N VAL A 101 -6.44 1.94 -25.80
CA VAL A 101 -6.21 1.57 -24.40
C VAL A 101 -5.15 2.46 -23.77
N ARG A 102 -4.05 2.75 -24.50
CA ARG A 102 -3.02 3.67 -24.02
C ARG A 102 -3.53 5.09 -23.85
N SER A 103 -4.30 5.61 -24.80
CA SER A 103 -4.85 6.96 -24.70
C SER A 103 -5.81 7.10 -23.52
N LEU A 104 -6.69 6.11 -23.30
CA LEU A 104 -7.58 6.06 -22.14
C LEU A 104 -6.79 5.96 -20.82
N ALA A 105 -5.73 5.16 -20.78
CA ALA A 105 -4.90 5.02 -19.59
C ALA A 105 -4.16 6.33 -19.26
N THR A 106 -3.61 7.01 -20.27
CA THR A 106 -2.97 8.32 -20.12
C THR A 106 -3.97 9.38 -19.67
N GLN A 107 -5.18 9.41 -20.25
CA GLN A 107 -6.24 10.33 -19.83
C GLN A 107 -6.66 10.09 -18.37
N ALA A 108 -6.81 8.83 -17.97
CA ALA A 108 -7.13 8.46 -16.59
C ALA A 108 -6.03 8.89 -15.61
N LEU A 109 -4.75 8.68 -15.97
CA LEU A 109 -3.62 9.16 -15.17
C LEU A 109 -3.62 10.69 -15.04
N THR A 110 -3.74 11.41 -16.16
CA THR A 110 -3.79 12.88 -16.15
C THR A 110 -4.93 13.40 -15.29
N LEU A 111 -6.13 12.82 -15.43
CA LEU A 111 -7.28 13.18 -14.62
C LEU A 111 -7.03 12.89 -13.13
N SER A 112 -6.44 11.74 -12.80
CA SER A 112 -6.11 11.38 -11.42
C SER A 112 -5.14 12.38 -10.76
N VAL A 113 -4.15 12.86 -11.51
CA VAL A 113 -3.19 13.87 -11.04
C VAL A 113 -3.86 15.22 -10.83
N LEU A 114 -4.67 15.67 -11.79
CA LEU A 114 -5.42 16.93 -11.67
C LEU A 114 -6.37 16.90 -10.48
N CYS A 115 -7.08 15.78 -10.31
CA CYS A 115 -7.91 15.53 -9.16
C CYS A 115 -7.06 15.62 -7.87
N ALA A 116 -5.93 14.93 -7.77
CA ALA A 116 -5.10 14.96 -6.56
C ALA A 116 -4.64 16.38 -6.21
N VAL A 117 -4.19 17.16 -7.20
CA VAL A 117 -3.79 18.56 -7.02
C VAL A 117 -4.94 19.42 -6.51
N PHE A 118 -6.11 19.30 -7.14
CA PHE A 118 -7.32 20.01 -6.71
C PHE A 118 -7.65 19.71 -5.24
N PHE A 119 -7.45 18.47 -4.80
CA PHE A 119 -7.70 18.08 -3.41
C PHE A 119 -6.65 18.58 -2.42
N VAL A 120 -5.38 18.63 -2.80
CA VAL A 120 -4.37 19.29 -1.98
C VAL A 120 -4.74 20.75 -1.77
N VAL A 121 -5.22 21.43 -2.81
CA VAL A 121 -5.70 22.82 -2.70
C VAL A 121 -6.92 22.91 -1.78
N LEU A 122 -7.93 22.04 -1.93
CA LEU A 122 -9.08 22.01 -1.02
C LEU A 122 -8.66 21.73 0.43
N TYR A 123 -7.76 20.78 0.65
CA TYR A 123 -7.22 20.48 1.97
C TYR A 123 -6.54 21.71 2.59
N LEU A 124 -5.70 22.40 1.82
CA LEU A 124 -5.01 23.61 2.28
C LEU A 124 -5.96 24.78 2.56
N LEU A 125 -7.04 24.92 1.80
CA LEU A 125 -8.00 26.01 2.00
C LEU A 125 -9.01 25.75 3.12
N PHE A 126 -9.48 24.50 3.26
CA PHE A 126 -10.59 24.17 4.15
C PHE A 126 -10.17 23.44 5.42
N ILE A 127 -9.15 22.59 5.39
CA ILE A 127 -8.77 21.75 6.54
C ILE A 127 -7.58 22.35 7.27
N ALA A 128 -6.56 22.81 6.53
CA ALA A 128 -5.35 23.36 7.12
C ALA A 128 -5.56 24.49 8.14
N PRO A 129 -6.44 25.49 7.92
CA PRO A 129 -6.67 26.53 8.94
C PRO A 129 -7.28 26.01 10.24
N HIS A 130 -7.96 24.86 10.22
CA HIS A 130 -8.58 24.27 11.41
C HIS A 130 -7.70 23.21 12.10
N LEU A 131 -6.57 22.80 11.51
CA LEU A 131 -5.67 21.79 12.10
C LEU A 131 -5.11 22.22 13.46
N ASP A 132 -4.79 23.51 13.62
CA ASP A 132 -4.26 24.06 14.88
C ASP A 132 -5.29 24.01 16.01
N GLU A 133 -6.58 24.14 15.69
CA GLU A 133 -7.68 23.99 16.64
C GLU A 133 -7.85 22.53 17.06
N TRP A 134 -7.67 21.60 16.12
CA TRP A 134 -7.81 20.16 16.37
C TRP A 134 -6.67 19.61 17.23
N ASN A 135 -5.44 20.09 17.03
CA ASN A 135 -4.30 19.70 17.85
C ASN A 135 -4.43 20.08 19.33
N LYS A 136 -5.26 21.09 19.64
CA LYS A 136 -5.52 21.54 21.01
C LYS A 136 -6.67 20.77 21.68
N MET A 137 -7.35 19.86 20.98
CA MET A 137 -8.50 19.15 21.53
C MET A 137 -8.08 17.95 22.41
N PRO A 138 -8.73 17.77 23.57
CA PRO A 138 -8.51 16.60 24.43
C PRO A 138 -8.99 15.32 23.74
N SER A 139 -8.17 14.26 23.80
CA SER A 139 -8.34 12.97 23.08
C SER A 139 -9.63 12.20 23.41
N ASP A 140 -10.28 12.56 24.50
CA ASP A 140 -11.43 11.91 25.11
C ASP A 140 -12.79 12.37 24.53
N LYS A 141 -12.80 13.32 23.59
CA LYS A 141 -14.03 13.88 22.99
C LYS A 141 -14.30 13.46 21.55
N LEU A 142 -14.19 12.17 21.25
CA LEU A 142 -14.65 11.61 19.96
C LEU A 142 -16.16 11.85 19.72
N SER A 143 -16.93 12.01 20.78
CA SER A 143 -18.36 12.34 20.75
C SER A 143 -18.67 13.74 20.23
N TRP A 144 -17.76 14.71 20.37
CA TRP A 144 -17.93 16.06 19.82
C TRP A 144 -17.78 16.07 18.29
N LEU A 145 -16.89 15.23 17.76
CA LEU A 145 -16.65 15.08 16.33
C LEU A 145 -17.87 14.50 15.59
N LEU A 146 -18.69 13.70 16.30
CA LEU A 146 -19.96 13.17 15.80
C LEU A 146 -21.12 14.16 15.87
N HIS A 147 -21.01 15.22 16.70
CA HIS A 147 -22.14 16.13 16.92
C HIS A 147 -22.19 17.28 15.90
N ASP A 148 -21.07 17.56 15.23
CA ASP A 148 -20.93 18.67 14.29
C ASP A 148 -21.04 18.14 12.84
N SER A 149 -22.24 18.28 12.26
CA SER A 149 -22.60 17.71 10.94
C SER A 149 -21.67 18.16 9.81
N ASP A 150 -21.12 19.37 9.93
CA ASP A 150 -20.30 20.00 8.90
C ASP A 150 -18.89 19.41 8.86
N LYS A 151 -18.38 18.95 10.00
CA LYS A 151 -17.10 18.25 10.08
C LYS A 151 -17.21 16.81 9.58
N LEU A 152 -18.31 16.13 9.90
CA LEU A 152 -18.56 14.76 9.46
C LEU A 152 -18.71 14.67 7.94
N THR A 153 -19.41 15.63 7.32
CA THR A 153 -19.57 15.69 5.87
C THR A 153 -18.23 15.94 5.15
N THR A 154 -17.41 16.85 5.67
CA THR A 154 -16.07 17.13 5.11
C THR A 154 -15.16 15.90 5.17
N LEU A 155 -15.15 15.20 6.31
CA LEU A 155 -14.33 14.00 6.51
C LEU A 155 -14.84 12.83 5.66
N GLY A 156 -16.16 12.66 5.56
CA GLY A 156 -16.80 11.67 4.70
C GLY A 156 -16.47 11.88 3.22
N LEU A 157 -16.53 13.14 2.73
CA LEU A 157 -16.14 13.48 1.37
C LEU A 157 -14.66 13.16 1.09
N LEU A 158 -13.78 13.43 2.06
CA LEU A 158 -12.34 13.14 1.93
C LEU A 158 -12.07 11.64 1.84
N ILE A 159 -12.76 10.81 2.64
CA ILE A 159 -12.64 9.35 2.58
C ILE A 159 -13.17 8.80 1.25
N VAL A 160 -14.38 9.20 0.83
CA VAL A 160 -14.98 8.76 -0.43
C VAL A 160 -14.06 9.11 -1.60
N TYR A 161 -13.46 10.29 -1.57
CA TYR A 161 -12.55 10.72 -2.59
C TYR A 161 -11.20 9.96 -2.58
N ALA A 162 -10.63 9.68 -1.40
CA ALA A 162 -9.45 8.83 -1.28
C ALA A 162 -9.70 7.44 -1.90
N VAL A 163 -10.90 6.90 -1.73
CA VAL A 163 -11.30 5.63 -2.38
C VAL A 163 -11.38 5.79 -3.91
N ILE A 164 -12.03 6.86 -4.41
CA ILE A 164 -12.15 7.11 -5.85
C ILE A 164 -10.77 7.29 -6.50
N THR A 165 -9.83 7.98 -5.85
CA THR A 165 -8.48 8.17 -6.38
C THR A 165 -7.70 6.86 -6.44
N VAL A 166 -7.77 6.03 -5.40
CA VAL A 166 -7.15 4.69 -5.41
C VAL A 166 -7.73 3.82 -6.54
N ILE A 167 -9.05 3.85 -6.75
CA ILE A 167 -9.71 3.10 -7.83
C ILE A 167 -9.24 3.63 -9.21
N SER A 168 -9.20 4.95 -9.38
CA SER A 168 -8.78 5.61 -10.63
C SER A 168 -7.34 5.26 -10.98
N VAL A 169 -6.41 5.42 -10.03
CA VAL A 169 -5.00 5.08 -10.21
C VAL A 169 -4.82 3.60 -10.51
N SER A 170 -5.51 2.72 -9.78
CA SER A 170 -5.46 1.26 -10.02
C SER A 170 -5.94 0.89 -11.43
N THR A 171 -7.01 1.53 -11.90
CA THR A 171 -7.55 1.32 -13.24
C THR A 171 -6.57 1.82 -14.31
N ALA A 172 -5.95 2.98 -14.09
CA ALA A 172 -5.00 3.56 -15.03
C ALA A 172 -3.73 2.70 -15.16
N ILE A 173 -3.18 2.21 -14.04
CA ILE A 173 -2.06 1.26 -14.02
C ILE A 173 -2.41 -0.01 -14.79
N GLY A 174 -3.61 -0.56 -14.56
CA GLY A 174 -4.10 -1.74 -15.30
C GLY A 174 -4.17 -1.49 -16.82
N GLY A 175 -4.61 -0.29 -17.23
CA GLY A 175 -4.61 0.16 -18.62
C GLY A 175 -3.22 0.25 -19.23
N VAL A 176 -2.25 0.84 -18.52
CA VAL A 176 -0.86 0.94 -18.96
C VAL A 176 -0.24 -0.45 -19.15
N LEU A 177 -0.37 -1.33 -18.16
CA LEU A 177 0.16 -2.69 -18.22
C LEU A 177 -0.44 -3.48 -19.38
N LYS A 178 -1.76 -3.34 -19.60
CA LYS A 178 -2.44 -3.96 -20.75
C LYS A 178 -1.89 -3.40 -22.06
N GLY A 179 -1.71 -2.09 -22.17
CA GLY A 179 -1.14 -1.45 -23.36
C GLY A 179 0.31 -1.86 -23.64
N GLU A 180 1.14 -2.07 -22.63
CA GLU A 180 2.49 -2.61 -22.82
C GLU A 180 2.48 -4.04 -23.31
N TYR A 181 1.63 -4.88 -22.71
CA TYR A 181 1.50 -6.27 -23.10
C TYR A 181 1.06 -6.43 -24.56
N MET A 182 0.07 -5.63 -24.98
CA MET A 182 -0.41 -5.59 -26.38
C MET A 182 0.73 -5.17 -27.33
N GLY A 183 1.48 -4.12 -26.99
CA GLY A 183 2.60 -3.66 -27.81
C GLY A 183 3.72 -4.68 -27.94
N ARG A 184 4.04 -5.42 -26.87
CA ARG A 184 5.02 -6.51 -26.93
C ARG A 184 4.55 -7.64 -27.85
N ALA A 185 3.28 -8.04 -27.77
CA ALA A 185 2.72 -9.07 -28.65
C ALA A 185 2.85 -8.67 -30.12
N LEU A 186 2.47 -7.43 -30.45
CA LEU A 186 2.55 -6.88 -31.80
C LEU A 186 4.00 -6.80 -32.30
N HIS A 187 4.93 -6.33 -31.46
CA HIS A 187 6.34 -6.25 -31.79
C HIS A 187 6.95 -7.62 -32.12
N ILE A 188 6.65 -8.64 -31.31
CA ILE A 188 7.13 -10.02 -31.53
C ILE A 188 6.55 -10.60 -32.82
N ALA A 189 5.26 -10.37 -33.07
CA ALA A 189 4.62 -10.82 -34.31
C ALA A 189 5.30 -10.19 -35.55
N ASN A 190 5.50 -8.87 -35.53
CA ASN A 190 6.14 -8.15 -36.64
C ASN A 190 7.60 -8.58 -36.86
N LYS A 191 8.40 -8.73 -35.79
CA LYS A 191 9.78 -9.20 -35.89
C LYS A 191 9.88 -10.57 -36.56
N SER A 192 8.94 -11.47 -36.27
CA SER A 192 8.91 -12.81 -36.88
C SER A 192 8.48 -12.83 -38.35
N LEU A 193 7.75 -11.80 -38.81
CA LEU A 193 7.38 -11.65 -40.21
C LEU A 193 8.55 -11.09 -41.02
N LEU A 194 9.23 -10.05 -40.50
CA LEU A 194 10.43 -9.50 -41.12
C LEU A 194 11.51 -10.57 -41.32
N LYS A 195 11.74 -11.43 -40.31
CA LYS A 195 12.70 -12.52 -40.45
C LYS A 195 12.36 -13.48 -41.59
N ARG A 196 11.07 -13.85 -41.74
CA ARG A 196 10.62 -14.76 -42.80
C ARG A 196 10.76 -14.15 -44.19
N ASN A 197 10.46 -12.87 -44.34
CA ASN A 197 10.63 -12.16 -45.62
C ASN A 197 12.10 -12.12 -46.05
N ASN A 198 13.01 -11.83 -45.11
CA ASN A 198 14.44 -11.83 -45.41
C ASN A 198 14.95 -13.23 -45.80
N GLU A 199 14.42 -14.30 -45.17
CA GLU A 199 14.77 -15.68 -45.50
C GLU A 199 14.25 -16.10 -46.89
N SER A 200 13.05 -15.63 -47.30
CA SER A 200 12.54 -15.88 -48.66
C SER A 200 13.36 -15.14 -49.72
N GLU A 201 13.74 -13.89 -49.47
CA GLU A 201 14.60 -13.11 -50.39
C GLU A 201 15.97 -13.77 -50.59
N GLN A 202 16.60 -14.26 -49.51
CA GLN A 202 17.87 -14.99 -49.60
C GLN A 202 17.76 -16.31 -50.37
N THR A 203 16.60 -16.98 -50.32
CA THR A 203 16.38 -18.24 -51.02
C THR A 203 16.19 -18.02 -52.51
N GLU A 204 15.49 -16.95 -52.90
CA GLU A 204 15.31 -16.55 -54.30
C GLU A 204 16.65 -16.19 -54.96
N GLU A 205 17.51 -15.40 -54.29
CA GLU A 205 18.85 -15.06 -54.78
C GLU A 205 19.76 -16.28 -54.98
N GLN A 206 19.60 -17.33 -54.17
CA GLN A 206 20.38 -18.57 -54.31
C GLN A 206 19.92 -19.44 -55.48
N THR A 207 18.65 -19.36 -55.87
CA THR A 207 18.12 -20.14 -57.01
C THR A 207 18.43 -19.52 -58.38
N GLU A 208 18.78 -18.23 -58.44
CA GLU A 208 19.12 -17.55 -59.70
C GLU A 208 20.61 -17.67 -60.11
N ASN A 209 21.49 -18.15 -59.23
CA ASN A 209 22.92 -18.34 -59.47
C ASN A 209 23.26 -19.80 -59.80
#